data_AF-A0A934N0R4-F1
#
_entry.id   AF-A0A934N0R4-F1
#
_cell.length_a   1.000
_cell.length_b   1.000
_cell.length_c   1.000
_cell.angle_alpha   90.00
_cell.angle_beta   90.00
_cell.angle_gamma   90.00
#
_symmetry.space_group_name_H-M   'P 1'
#
loop_
_entity.id
_entity.type
_entity.pdbx_description
1 polymer ?
#
loop_
_entity_poly.entity_id
_entity_poly.type
_entity_poly.pdbx_seq_one_letter_code
_entity_poly.pdbx_strand_id
1 'polypeptide(L)' 'MRLQRSPARKLEGLNSKIRLINHRGYGHHSAAALIAMIYLCCGGISIALPFK' A
#
# COMPACT_ATOMS: atom_id res chain seq x y z
N MET A 1 -3.34 -20.25 -23.00
CA MET A 1 -2.66 -20.06 -21.70
C MET A 1 -3.28 -18.87 -20.95
N ARG A 2 -4.40 -19.08 -20.24
CA ARG A 2 -4.98 -18.02 -19.40
C ARG A 2 -4.25 -18.01 -18.06
N LEU A 3 -3.40 -17.02 -17.86
CA LEU A 3 -2.71 -16.79 -16.60
C LEU A 3 -3.78 -16.39 -15.56
N GLN A 4 -4.45 -17.39 -14.95
CA GLN A 4 -5.24 -17.15 -13.75
C GLN A 4 -4.28 -16.54 -12.72
N ARG A 5 -4.42 -15.23 -12.50
CA ARG A 5 -3.57 -14.50 -11.56
C ARG A 5 -3.93 -14.98 -10.16
N SER A 6 -3.18 -15.98 -9.69
CA SER A 6 -3.37 -16.59 -8.36
C SER A 6 -3.52 -15.51 -7.30
N PRO A 7 -4.52 -15.60 -6.41
CA PRO A 7 -4.78 -14.58 -5.38
C PRO A 7 -3.57 -14.37 -4.45
N ALA A 8 -2.73 -15.39 -4.29
CA ALA A 8 -1.47 -15.34 -3.56
C ALA A 8 -0.52 -14.24 -4.06
N ARG A 9 -0.34 -14.08 -5.39
CA ARG A 9 0.58 -13.07 -5.94
C ARG A 9 0.18 -11.64 -5.61
N LYS A 10 -1.13 -11.38 -5.49
CA LYS A 10 -1.65 -10.06 -5.08
C LYS A 10 -1.34 -9.79 -3.61
N LEU A 11 -1.49 -10.80 -2.76
CA LEU A 11 -1.23 -10.71 -1.33
C LEU A 11 0.28 -10.61 -1.02
N GLU A 12 1.12 -11.37 -1.72
CA GLU A 12 2.58 -11.33 -1.59
C GLU A 12 3.15 -9.96 -2.00
N GLY A 13 2.60 -9.38 -3.08
CA GLY A 13 2.95 -8.03 -3.52
C GLY A 13 2.53 -6.96 -2.49
N LEU A 14 1.36 -7.12 -1.86
CA LEU A 14 0.88 -6.24 -0.81
C LEU A 14 1.77 -6.32 0.44
N ASN A 15 2.08 -7.53 0.92
CA ASN A 15 2.95 -7.74 2.08
C ASN A 15 4.36 -7.17 1.88
N SER A 16 4.89 -7.24 0.66
CA SER A 16 6.18 -6.62 0.32
C SER A 16 6.11 -5.09 0.35
N LYS A 17 5.02 -4.49 -0.15
CA LYS A 17 4.80 -3.03 -0.07
C LYS A 17 4.66 -2.54 1.38
N ILE A 18 3.89 -3.23 2.21
CA ILE A 18 3.70 -2.88 3.63
C ILE A 18 5.05 -2.89 4.37
N ARG A 19 5.87 -3.92 4.13
CA ARG A 19 7.21 -4.02 4.72
C ARG A 19 8.14 -2.90 4.29
N LEU A 20 8.07 -2.46 3.02
CA LEU A 20 8.82 -1.30 2.55
C LEU A 20 8.33 0.01 3.16
N ILE A 21 7.02 0.19 3.34
CA ILE A 21 6.44 1.36 4.04
C ILE A 21 6.91 1.40 5.49
N ASN A 22 6.88 0.25 6.18
CA ASN A 22 7.34 0.14 7.56
C ASN A 22 8.84 0.43 7.69
N HIS A 23 9.64 -0.07 6.75
CA HIS A 23 11.08 0.20 6.70
C HIS A 23 11.39 1.66 6.34
N ARG A 24 10.59 2.34 5.51
CA ARG A 24 10.83 3.75 5.13
C ARG A 24 10.34 4.72 6.21
N GLY A 25 9.30 4.36 6.94
CA GLY A 25 8.79 5.14 8.06
C GLY A 25 9.49 4.80 9.37
N TYR A 26 10.83 4.84 9.41
CA TYR A 26 11.68 4.65 10.60
C TYR A 26 11.27 5.59 11.76
N GLY A 27 10.14 5.30 12.42
CA GLY A 27 9.56 6.13 13.47
C GLY A 27 8.17 6.72 13.17
N HIS A 28 7.26 6.02 12.47
CA HIS A 28 5.85 6.41 12.48
C HIS A 28 5.38 6.60 13.94
N HIS A 29 5.12 7.85 14.33
CA HIS A 29 4.83 8.27 15.71
C HIS A 29 3.55 7.64 16.29
N SER A 30 2.80 6.89 15.49
CA SER A 30 1.62 6.11 15.87
C SER A 30 1.28 5.07 14.79
N ALA A 31 0.64 3.96 15.19
CA ALA A 31 0.12 2.93 14.28
C ALA A 31 -0.85 3.51 13.23
N ALA A 32 -1.55 4.61 13.55
CA ALA A 32 -2.44 5.30 12.64
C ALA A 32 -1.72 5.86 11.40
N ALA A 33 -0.47 6.32 11.53
CA ALA A 33 0.30 6.84 10.40
C ALA A 33 0.69 5.74 9.42
N LEU A 34 1.05 4.55 9.93
CA LEU A 34 1.30 3.37 9.11
C LEU A 34 0.03 2.94 8.36
N ILE A 35 -1.12 2.89 9.07
CA ILE A 35 -2.41 2.53 8.48
C ILE A 35 -2.78 3.51 7.35
N ALA A 36 -2.62 4.82 7.57
CA ALA A 36 -2.89 5.84 6.56
C ALA A 36 -2.01 5.67 5.31
N MET A 37 -0.71 5.40 5.48
CA MET A 37 0.20 5.12 4.36
C MET A 37 -0.19 3.85 3.57
N ILE A 38 -0.63 2.79 4.26
CA ILE A 38 -1.10 1.57 3.61
C ILE A 38 -2.37 1.86 2.80
N TYR A 39 -3.34 2.57 3.38
CA TYR A 39 -4.56 2.98 2.67
C TYR A 39 -4.27 3.89 1.47
N LEU A 40 -3.35 4.83 1.59
CA LEU A 40 -2.97 5.71 0.48
C LEU A 40 -2.28 4.93 -0.66
N CYS A 41 -1.28 4.10 -0.34
CA CYS A 41 -0.48 3.42 -1.37
C CYS A 41 -1.12 2.14 -1.93
N CYS A 42 -2.02 1.51 -1.16
CA CYS A 42 -2.59 0.20 -1.50
C CYS A 42 -4.12 0.19 -1.57
N GLY A 43 -4.81 1.20 -1.00
CA GLY A 43 -6.27 1.29 -0.98
C GLY A 43 -6.90 1.83 -2.27
N GLY A 44 -6.08 2.22 -3.27
CA GLY A 44 -6.60 2.70 -4.56
C GLY A 44 -7.32 4.05 -4.48
N ILE A 45 -6.96 4.88 -3.49
CA ILE A 45 -7.53 6.20 -3.29
C ILE A 45 -7.15 7.08 -4.49
N SER A 46 -8.13 7.43 -5.31
CA SER A 46 -7.96 8.39 -6.40
C SER A 46 -8.08 9.80 -5.84
N ILE A 47 -6.94 10.42 -5.53
CA ILE A 47 -6.88 11.84 -5.18
C ILE A 47 -7.09 12.69 -6.44
N ALA A 48 -8.26 13.31 -6.57
CA ALA A 48 -8.45 14.37 -7.54
C ALA A 48 -7.63 15.58 -7.10
N LEU A 49 -6.55 15.89 -7.83
CA LEU A 49 -5.78 17.10 -7.60
C LEU A 49 -6.68 18.31 -7.90
N PRO A 50 -6.78 19.29 -6.99
CA PRO A 50 -7.45 20.54 -7.30
C PRO A 50 -6.54 21.32 -8.25
N PHE A 51 -6.68 21.06 -9.55
CA PHE A 51 -6.08 21.92 -10.57
C PHE A 51 -6.81 23.26 -10.55
N LYS A 52 -6.03 24.34 -10.43
CA LYS A 52 -6.49 25.72 -10.56
C LYS A 52 -6.04 26.26 -11.92
#